data_AF-A0ABD1EBR9-F1
#
_entry.id   AF-A0ABD1EBR9-F1
#
_cell.length_a   1.000
_cell.length_b   1.000
_cell.length_c   1.000
_cell.angle_alpha   90.00
_cell.angle_beta   90.00
_cell.angle_gamma   90.00
#
_symmetry.space_group_name_H-M   'P 1'
#
loop_
_entity.id
_entity.type
_entity.pdbx_description
1 polymer ?
#
loop_
_entity_poly.entity_id
_entity_poly.type
_entity_poly.pdbx_seq_one_letter_code
_entity_poly.pdbx_strand_id
1 'polypeptide(L)'
;MVFLTVIFTEIYFLGWTCNGIQDQSFRVAERIYAIQWYDKGKDFKVMVEMMMMRAQKPSNIKIGPLGVMTVNTIVSTVQTAYSFITLMLNLR
;
A
#
# COMPACT_ATOMS: atom_id res chain seq x y z
N MET A 1 -13.50 25.20 8.79
CA MET A 1 -14.20 23.99 8.27
C MET A 1 -13.68 23.57 6.89
N VAL A 2 -13.62 24.46 5.89
CA VAL A 2 -13.15 24.14 4.52
C VAL A 2 -11.72 23.55 4.47
N PHE A 3 -10.80 24.06 5.29
CA PHE A 3 -9.41 23.57 5.30
C PHE A 3 -9.28 22.10 5.73
N LEU A 4 -10.02 21.70 6.76
CA LEU A 4 -10.01 20.31 7.24
C LEU A 4 -10.58 19.37 6.20
N THR A 5 -11.69 19.74 5.55
CA THR A 5 -12.31 18.92 4.50
C THR A 5 -11.38 18.72 3.30
N VAL A 6 -10.58 19.73 2.93
CA VAL A 6 -9.57 19.61 1.86
C VAL A 6 -8.49 18.61 2.26
N ILE A 7 -7.92 18.73 3.46
CA ILE A 7 -6.87 17.82 3.95
C ILE A 7 -7.35 16.36 3.99
N PHE A 8 -8.55 16.11 4.53
CA PHE A 8 -9.10 14.76 4.57
C PHE A 8 -9.30 14.17 3.17
N THR A 9 -9.75 15.00 2.23
CA THR A 9 -9.95 14.59 0.84
C THR A 9 -8.61 14.24 0.17
N GLU A 10 -7.58 15.07 0.35
CA GLU A 10 -6.24 14.84 -0.18
C GLU A 10 -5.63 13.54 0.35
N ILE A 11 -5.66 13.35 1.68
CA ILE A 11 -5.14 12.14 2.32
C ILE A 11 -5.88 10.90 1.81
N TYR A 12 -7.21 10.98 1.65
CA TYR A 12 -8.01 9.89 1.11
C TYR A 12 -7.61 9.53 -0.33
N PHE A 13 -7.50 10.52 -1.23
CA PHE A 13 -7.08 10.29 -2.61
C PHE A 13 -5.69 9.65 -2.71
N LEU A 14 -4.74 10.15 -1.91
CA LEU A 14 -3.39 9.62 -1.86
C LEU A 14 -3.34 8.16 -1.38
N GLY A 15 -4.02 7.84 -0.27
CA GLY A 15 -4.03 6.46 0.23
C GLY A 15 -4.79 5.50 -0.66
N TRP A 16 -5.88 5.95 -1.32
CA TRP A 16 -6.58 5.14 -2.32
C TRP A 16 -5.65 4.77 -3.49
N THR A 17 -4.92 5.76 -4.00
CA THR A 17 -3.98 5.56 -5.12
C THR A 17 -2.85 4.61 -4.73
N CYS A 18 -2.24 4.81 -3.56
CA CYS A 18 -1.15 3.96 -3.08
C CYS A 18 -1.61 2.51 -2.82
N ASN A 19 -2.81 2.35 -2.26
CA ASN A 19 -3.40 1.03 -2.06
C ASN A 19 -3.67 0.33 -3.40
N GLY A 20 -4.20 1.06 -4.38
CA GLY A 20 -4.40 0.53 -5.73
C GLY A 20 -3.10 0.02 -6.37
N ILE A 21 -2.00 0.78 -6.25
CA ILE A 21 -0.67 0.36 -6.76
C ILE A 21 -0.18 -0.91 -6.06
N GLN A 22 -0.37 -0.99 -4.75
CA GLN A 22 0.02 -2.17 -3.96
C GLN A 22 -0.80 -3.40 -4.38
N ASP A 23 -2.12 -3.26 -4.50
CA ASP A 23 -3.01 -4.33 -4.95
C ASP A 23 -2.64 -4.82 -6.37
N GLN A 24 -2.43 -3.89 -7.30
CA GLN A 24 -1.99 -4.27 -8.66
C GLN A 24 -0.63 -4.99 -8.64
N SER A 25 0.29 -4.60 -7.75
CA SER A 25 1.58 -5.27 -7.60
C SER A 25 1.42 -6.72 -7.15
N PHE A 26 0.49 -7.02 -6.24
CA PHE A 26 0.18 -8.38 -5.82
C PHE A 26 -0.50 -9.20 -6.92
N ARG A 27 -1.43 -8.59 -7.66
CA ARG A 27 -2.10 -9.23 -8.80
C ARG A 27 -1.12 -9.67 -9.88
N VAL A 28 -0.01 -8.97 -10.08
CA VAL A 28 1.04 -9.42 -11.01
C VAL A 28 1.58 -10.80 -10.61
N ALA A 29 1.86 -11.04 -9.34
CA ALA A 29 2.34 -12.34 -8.85
C ALA A 29 1.30 -13.45 -9.10
N GLU A 30 0.03 -13.18 -8.81
CA GLU A 30 -1.08 -14.11 -9.04
C GLU A 30 -1.22 -14.46 -10.52
N ARG A 31 -1.11 -13.46 -11.41
CA ARG A 31 -1.20 -13.67 -12.86
C ARG A 31 -0.03 -14.47 -13.41
N ILE A 32 1.19 -14.25 -12.90
CA ILE A 32 2.36 -15.04 -13.28
C ILE A 32 2.17 -16.50 -12.85
N TYR A 33 1.64 -16.74 -11.64
CA TYR A 33 1.38 -18.08 -11.14
C TYR A 33 0.31 -18.83 -11.96
N ALA A 34 -0.71 -18.12 -12.45
CA ALA A 34 -1.79 -18.69 -13.25
C ALA A 34 -1.35 -19.14 -14.66
N ILE A 35 -0.14 -18.83 -15.10
CA ILE A 35 0.42 -19.31 -16.37
C ILE A 35 0.66 -20.82 -16.26
N GLN A 36 0.37 -21.58 -17.33
CA GLN A 36 0.72 -23.01 -17.41
C GLN A 36 2.23 -23.21 -17.63
N TRP A 37 3.04 -22.76 -16.67
CA TRP A 37 4.51 -22.76 -16.73
C TRP A 37 5.10 -24.19 -16.74
N TYR A 38 4.37 -25.16 -16.20
CA TYR A 38 4.80 -26.56 -16.14
C TYR A 38 4.91 -27.22 -17.53
N ASP A 39 4.14 -26.75 -18.51
CA ASP A 39 4.09 -27.25 -19.89
C ASP A 39 5.08 -26.56 -20.83
N LYS A 40 5.92 -25.65 -20.32
CA LYS A 40 6.90 -24.89 -21.11
C LYS A 40 8.32 -25.40 -20.92
N GLY A 41 9.22 -24.94 -21.80
CA GLY A 41 10.65 -25.29 -21.76
C GLY A 41 11.37 -24.82 -20.49
N LYS A 42 12.56 -25.37 -20.23
CA LYS A 42 13.34 -25.10 -19.01
C LYS A 42 13.64 -23.62 -18.81
N ASP A 43 14.01 -22.91 -19.87
CA ASP A 43 14.35 -21.47 -19.79
C ASP A 43 13.15 -20.62 -19.37
N PHE A 44 11.94 -21.00 -19.82
CA PHE A 44 10.70 -20.32 -19.43
C PHE A 44 10.40 -20.53 -17.95
N LYS A 45 10.60 -21.74 -17.42
CA LYS A 45 10.38 -22.04 -16.00
C LYS A 45 11.29 -21.19 -15.10
N VAL A 46 12.58 -21.11 -15.44
CA VAL A 46 13.55 -20.28 -14.71
C VAL A 46 13.14 -18.81 -14.76
N MET A 47 12.66 -18.33 -15.91
CA MET A 47 12.18 -16.95 -16.05
C MET A 47 10.96 -16.67 -15.14
N VAL A 48 9.97 -17.56 -15.13
CA VAL A 48 8.77 -17.45 -14.30
C VAL A 48 9.11 -17.48 -12.81
N GLU A 49 10.02 -18.36 -12.40
CA GLU A 49 10.51 -18.40 -11.01
C GLU A 49 11.17 -17.10 -10.59
N MET A 50 12.05 -16.53 -11.43
CA MET A 50 12.67 -15.23 -11.17
C MET A 50 11.62 -14.10 -11.09
N MET A 51 10.61 -14.12 -11.96
CA MET A 51 9.52 -13.15 -11.92
C MET A 51 8.67 -13.30 -10.65
N MET A 52 8.34 -14.52 -10.22
CA MET A 52 7.62 -14.76 -8.97
C MET A 52 8.42 -14.29 -7.75
N MET A 53 9.71 -14.62 -7.67
CA MET A 53 10.58 -14.16 -6.58
C MET A 53 10.64 -12.63 -6.48
N ARG A 54 10.64 -11.94 -7.63
CA ARG A 54 10.58 -10.46 -7.66
C ARG A 54 9.20 -9.94 -7.26
N ALA A 55 8.13 -10.53 -7.76
CA ALA A 55 6.76 -10.07 -7.53
C ALA A 55 6.30 -10.24 -6.08
N GLN A 56 6.94 -11.13 -5.29
CA GLN A 56 6.73 -11.25 -3.85
C GLN A 56 7.18 -10.02 -3.05
N LYS A 57 7.96 -9.10 -3.65
CA LYS A 57 8.27 -7.79 -3.07
C LYS A 57 7.37 -6.74 -3.73
N PRO A 58 6.17 -6.48 -3.19
CA PRO A 58 5.23 -5.53 -3.78
C PRO A 58 5.84 -4.12 -3.78
N SER A 59 5.50 -3.35 -4.82
CA SER A 59 5.92 -1.95 -4.91
C SER A 59 5.08 -1.13 -3.95
N ASN A 60 5.71 -0.71 -2.87
CA ASN A 60 5.06 -0.01 -1.76
C ASN A 60 5.62 1.40 -1.66
N ILE A 61 4.73 2.40 -1.73
CA ILE A 61 5.11 3.80 -1.48
C ILE A 61 5.22 4.00 0.02
N LYS A 62 6.39 4.44 0.52
CA LYS A 62 6.63 4.66 1.95
C LYS A 62 6.67 6.15 2.25
N ILE A 63 5.97 6.57 3.30
CA ILE A 63 6.11 7.92 3.89
C ILE A 63 7.15 7.83 5.00
N GLY A 64 8.43 7.82 4.63
CA GLY A 64 9.56 7.85 5.57
C GLY A 64 9.37 6.94 6.80
N PRO A 65 9.43 7.47 8.03
CA PRO A 65 9.26 6.70 9.26
C PRO A 65 7.81 6.30 9.59
N LEU A 66 6.81 6.90 8.94
CA LEU A 66 5.39 6.59 9.15
C LEU A 66 4.96 5.27 8.48
N GLY A 67 5.83 4.67 7.67
CA GLY A 67 5.64 3.35 7.09
C GLY A 67 5.05 3.37 5.68
N VAL A 68 4.42 2.27 5.27
CA VAL A 68 3.84 2.11 3.93
C VAL A 68 2.53 2.87 3.84
N MET A 69 2.40 3.73 2.82
CA MET A 69 1.19 4.48 2.54
C MET A 69 0.06 3.54 2.12
N THR A 70 -0.79 3.21 3.09
CA THR A 70 -1.97 2.38 2.97
C THR A 70 -3.16 3.05 3.66
N VAL A 71 -4.35 2.49 3.49
CA VAL A 71 -5.54 2.94 4.24
C VAL A 71 -5.29 2.88 5.75
N ASN A 72 -4.52 1.89 6.22
CA ASN A 72 -4.16 1.75 7.64
C ASN A 72 -3.35 2.94 8.16
N THR A 73 -2.42 3.49 7.35
CA THR A 73 -1.68 4.70 7.74
C THR A 73 -2.52 5.96 7.78
N ILE A 74 -3.61 6.03 7.00
CA ILE A 74 -4.57 7.13 7.13
C ILE A 74 -5.25 7.05 8.50
N VAL A 75 -5.74 5.86 8.86
CA VAL A 75 -6.41 5.63 10.15
C VAL A 75 -5.48 5.95 11.32
N SER A 76 -4.22 5.50 11.26
CA SER A 76 -3.26 5.78 12.33
C SER A 76 -2.93 7.27 12.45
N THR A 77 -2.89 8.00 11.33
CA THR A 77 -2.68 9.46 11.32
C THR A 77 -3.85 10.18 11.99
N VAL A 78 -5.09 9.80 11.68
CA VAL A 78 -6.30 10.37 12.31
C VAL A 78 -6.37 10.03 13.80
N GLN A 79 -6.04 8.80 14.19
CA GLN A 79 -5.96 8.39 15.60
C GLN A 79 -4.92 9.21 16.37
N THR A 80 -3.77 9.45 15.77
CA THR A 80 -2.71 10.26 16.37
C THR A 80 -3.17 11.70 16.57
N ALA A 81 -3.83 12.30 15.57
CA ALA A 81 -4.41 13.64 15.68
C ALA A 81 -5.48 13.72 16.78
N TYR A 82 -6.36 12.71 16.87
CA TYR A 82 -7.36 12.62 17.93
C TYR A 82 -6.70 12.55 19.33
N SER A 83 -5.70 11.68 19.51
CA SER A 83 -4.95 11.58 20.77
C SER A 83 -4.33 12.90 21.18
N PHE A 84 -3.74 13.67 20.26
CA PHE A 84 -3.22 15.01 20.55
C PHE A 84 -4.31 15.98 20.99
N ILE A 85 -5.46 15.99 20.32
CA ILE A 85 -6.61 16.82 20.70
C ILE A 85 -7.11 16.43 22.09
N THR A 86 -7.29 15.14 22.36
CA THR A 86 -7.72 14.64 23.66
C THR A 86 -6.73 15.03 24.76
N LEU A 87 -5.42 14.92 24.52
CA LEU A 87 -4.39 15.36 25.48
C LEU A 87 -4.53 16.84 25.80
N MET A 88 -4.62 17.70 24.79
CA MET A 88 -4.79 19.14 24.97
C MET A 88 -6.09 19.50 25.69
N LEU A 89 -7.18 18.77 25.43
CA LEU A 89 -8.47 18.99 26.09
C LEU A 89 -8.45 18.56 27.56
N ASN A 90 -7.71 17.51 27.91
CA ASN A 90 -7.57 17.05 29.30
C ASN A 90 -6.54 17.87 30.11
N LEU A 91 -5.64 18.59 29.43
CA LEU A 91 -4.67 19.52 30.03
C LEU A 91 -5.26 20.90 30.35
N ARG A 92 -6.52 21.15 30.00
CA ARG A 92 -7.28 22.35 30.30
C ARG A 92 -8.25 22.10 31.45
#